data_AF-A0AAU7XG55-F1
#
_entry.id   AF-A0AAU7XG55-F1
#
_cell.length_a   1.000
_cell.length_b   1.000
_cell.length_c   1.000
_cell.angle_alpha   90.00
_cell.angle_beta   90.00
_cell.angle_gamma   90.00
#
_symmetry.space_group_name_H-M   'P 1'
#
loop_
_entity.id
_entity.type
_entity.pdbx_description
1 polymer ?
#
loop_
_entity_poly.entity_id
_entity_poly.type
_entity_poly.pdbx_seq_one_letter_code
_entity_poly.pdbx_strand_id
1 'polypeptide(L)'
;MMPVEARVKGSGAGMEPGPDARPVTDADGTWWVWRPALPPLGEIRLARSGATADWWLCSHHACRTAGEILGVEAGTEPGADAVLKPCERAE
;
A
#
# COMPACT_ATOMS: atom_id res chain seq x y z
N MET A 1 -13.31 -1.90 3.25
CA MET A 1 -12.52 -1.34 2.14
C MET A 1 -12.27 -2.44 1.12
N MET A 2 -12.41 -2.22 -0.19
CA MET A 2 -12.19 -3.29 -1.19
C MET A 2 -11.08 -2.88 -2.18
N PRO A 3 -10.00 -3.65 -2.31
CA PRO A 3 -8.95 -3.35 -3.29
C PRO A 3 -9.47 -3.59 -4.71
N VAL A 4 -9.10 -2.72 -5.64
CA VAL A 4 -9.50 -2.80 -7.05
C VAL A 4 -8.36 -3.18 -7.99
N GLU A 5 -7.12 -2.90 -7.58
CA GLU A 5 -5.91 -3.18 -8.35
C GLU A 5 -4.72 -3.32 -7.38
N ALA A 6 -3.76 -4.17 -7.76
CA ALA A 6 -2.44 -4.24 -7.16
C ALA A 6 -1.40 -4.28 -8.29
N ARG A 7 -0.24 -3.67 -8.03
CA ARG A 7 0.88 -3.62 -8.97
C ARG A 7 2.21 -3.82 -8.27
N VAL A 8 3.14 -4.52 -8.91
CA VAL A 8 4.50 -4.70 -8.40
C VAL A 8 5.54 -4.59 -9.51
N LYS A 9 6.67 -3.96 -9.20
CA LYS A 9 7.80 -3.84 -10.10
C LYS A 9 8.90 -4.82 -9.66
N GLY A 10 8.97 -5.96 -10.33
CA GLY A 10 9.94 -7.02 -10.05
C GLY A 10 9.37 -8.20 -9.26
N SER A 11 10.24 -9.15 -8.90
CA SER A 11 9.92 -10.44 -8.27
C SER A 11 10.74 -10.65 -6.99
N GLY A 12 10.84 -9.63 -6.16
CA GLY A 12 11.49 -9.75 -4.85
C GLY A 12 10.80 -10.80 -3.97
N ALA A 13 11.51 -11.32 -2.97
CA ALA A 13 10.92 -12.27 -2.04
C ALA A 13 9.70 -11.66 -1.34
N GLY A 14 8.54 -12.33 -1.42
CA GLY A 14 7.28 -11.84 -0.86
C GLY A 14 6.58 -10.80 -1.75
N MET A 15 7.06 -10.57 -2.96
CA MET A 15 6.50 -9.66 -3.96
C MET A 15 5.96 -10.44 -5.18
N GLU A 16 5.65 -11.72 -5.01
CA GLU A 16 5.09 -12.57 -6.05
C GLU A 16 3.77 -11.97 -6.59
N PRO A 17 3.66 -11.73 -7.90
CA PRO A 17 2.41 -11.26 -8.51
C PRO A 17 1.26 -12.25 -8.31
N GLY A 18 0.02 -11.74 -8.34
CA GLY A 18 -1.16 -12.60 -8.36
C GLY A 18 -1.21 -13.51 -9.61
N PRO A 19 -1.98 -14.61 -9.56
CA PRO A 19 -2.01 -15.62 -10.63
C PRO A 19 -2.44 -15.08 -12.00
N ASP A 20 -3.26 -14.04 -12.02
CA ASP A 20 -3.76 -13.39 -13.25
C ASP A 20 -2.99 -12.11 -13.61
N ALA A 21 -1.80 -11.90 -13.03
CA ALA A 21 -1.02 -10.70 -13.27
C ALA A 21 -0.53 -10.59 -14.71
N ARG A 22 -0.63 -9.38 -15.25
CA ARG A 22 -0.22 -9.05 -16.62
C ARG A 22 0.87 -7.98 -16.61
N PRO A 23 1.86 -8.06 -17.49
CA PRO A 23 2.86 -7.02 -17.62
C PRO A 23 2.26 -5.78 -18.28
N VAL A 24 2.51 -4.60 -17.69
CA VAL A 24 2.11 -3.29 -18.21
C VAL A 24 3.33 -2.38 -18.14
N THR A 25 3.67 -1.71 -19.24
CA THR A 25 4.84 -0.82 -19.31
C THR A 25 4.41 0.64 -19.40
N ASP A 26 4.96 1.46 -18.52
CA ASP A 26 4.83 2.92 -18.52
C ASP A 26 6.21 3.60 -18.56
N ALA A 27 6.25 4.91 -18.32
CA ALA A 27 7.49 5.69 -18.28
C ALA A 27 8.44 5.27 -17.13
N ASP A 28 7.90 4.70 -16.05
CA ASP A 28 8.67 4.26 -14.90
C ASP A 28 9.16 2.81 -15.08
N GLY A 29 8.57 2.02 -15.98
CA GLY A 29 9.07 0.70 -16.40
C GLY A 29 7.96 -0.34 -16.52
N THR A 30 8.30 -1.62 -16.43
CA THR A 30 7.32 -2.72 -16.51
C THR A 30 6.84 -3.14 -15.12
N TRP A 31 5.53 -3.13 -14.94
CA TRP A 31 4.81 -3.54 -13.75
C TRP A 31 4.02 -4.81 -14.02
N TRP A 32 3.93 -5.69 -13.03
CA TRP A 32 2.93 -6.76 -12.99
C TRP A 32 1.68 -6.22 -12.33
N VAL A 33 0.54 -6.25 -13.02
CA VAL A 33 -0.72 -5.66 -12.56
C VAL A 33 -1.81 -6.73 -12.52
N TRP A 34 -2.58 -6.77 -11.43
CA TRP A 34 -3.72 -7.67 -11.27
C TRP A 34 -4.81 -7.07 -10.39
N ARG A 35 -5.99 -7.69 -10.40
CA ARG A 35 -7.07 -7.40 -9.44
C ARG A 35 -6.99 -8.41 -8.29
N PRO A 36 -6.76 -7.98 -7.03
CA PRO A 36 -6.75 -8.91 -5.90
C PRO A 36 -8.12 -9.58 -5.71
N ALA A 37 -8.12 -10.90 -5.59
CA ALA A 37 -9.32 -11.68 -5.25
C ALA A 37 -9.49 -11.76 -3.72
N LEU A 38 -9.66 -10.60 -3.08
CA LEU A 38 -9.84 -10.48 -1.63
C LEU A 38 -11.25 -10.00 -1.27
N PRO A 39 -11.84 -10.49 -0.17
CA PRO A 39 -13.05 -9.89 0.38
C PRO A 39 -12.76 -8.46 0.87
N PRO A 40 -13.80 -7.66 1.17
CA PRO A 40 -13.62 -6.37 1.82
C PRO A 40 -12.79 -6.51 3.10
N LEU A 41 -11.70 -5.74 3.17
CA LEU A 41 -10.80 -5.69 4.32
C LEU A 41 -11.34 -4.72 5.36
N GLY A 42 -11.36 -5.16 6.63
CA GLY A 42 -11.68 -4.34 7.79
C GLY A 42 -10.47 -3.55 8.32
N GLU A 43 -9.25 -3.99 8.01
CA GLU A 43 -8.01 -3.34 8.41
C GLU A 43 -6.92 -3.65 7.38
N ILE A 44 -6.03 -2.68 7.13
CA ILE A 44 -4.76 -2.88 6.42
C ILE A 44 -3.65 -2.35 7.32
N ARG A 45 -2.64 -3.17 7.59
CA ARG A 45 -1.43 -2.76 8.32
C ARG A 45 -0.29 -2.54 7.34
N LEU A 46 0.27 -1.35 7.39
CA LEU A 46 1.40 -0.94 6.57
C LEU A 46 2.63 -0.90 7.49
N ALA A 47 3.49 -1.90 7.36
CA ALA A 47 4.67 -2.05 8.20
C ALA A 47 5.67 -0.92 7.94
N ARG A 48 6.18 -0.27 9.01
CA ARG A 48 7.01 0.95 8.90
C ARG A 48 8.30 0.83 9.70
N SER A 49 9.17 -0.10 9.31
CA SER A 49 10.43 -0.40 10.01
C SER A 49 11.53 0.66 9.85
N GLY A 50 11.38 1.59 8.90
CA GLY A 50 12.43 2.56 8.54
C GLY A 50 13.57 1.99 7.69
N ALA A 51 13.55 0.68 7.37
CA ALA A 51 14.55 0.04 6.50
C ALA A 51 14.35 0.36 5.01
N THR A 52 13.18 0.85 4.64
CA THR A 52 12.79 1.23 3.27
C THR A 52 12.10 2.59 3.28
N ALA A 53 11.88 3.16 2.09
CA ALA A 53 11.01 4.32 1.94
C ALA A 53 9.63 4.07 2.58
N ASP A 54 9.01 5.14 3.08
CA ASP A 54 7.70 5.07 3.73
C ASP A 54 6.56 4.85 2.72
N TRP A 55 5.39 4.51 3.23
CA TRP A 55 4.18 4.33 2.46
C TRP A 55 3.60 5.67 2.00
N TRP A 56 3.07 5.70 0.79
CA TRP A 56 2.30 6.82 0.26
C TRP A 56 0.81 6.50 0.25
N LEU A 57 0.01 7.43 0.77
CA LEU A 57 -1.45 7.38 0.69
C LEU A 57 -1.93 8.49 -0.24
N CYS A 58 -2.52 8.07 -1.35
CA CYS A 58 -3.03 8.95 -2.38
C CYS A 58 -4.56 8.99 -2.37
N SER A 59 -5.10 10.20 -2.51
CA SER A 59 -6.51 10.48 -2.79
C SER A 59 -6.60 11.30 -4.09
N HIS A 60 -7.82 11.61 -4.54
CA HIS A 60 -8.03 12.49 -5.70
C HIS A 60 -7.35 13.87 -5.57
N HIS A 61 -7.04 14.32 -4.35
CA HIS A 61 -6.59 15.69 -4.09
C HIS A 61 -5.08 15.77 -3.86
N ALA A 62 -4.50 14.76 -3.22
CA ALA A 62 -3.10 14.74 -2.84
C ALA A 62 -2.61 13.33 -2.49
N CYS A 63 -1.31 13.13 -2.62
CA CYS A 63 -0.55 12.05 -2.01
C CYS A 63 0.24 12.59 -0.83
N ARG A 64 0.25 11.85 0.28
CA ARG A 64 1.08 12.14 1.46
C ARG A 64 1.69 10.84 1.96
N THR A 65 2.86 10.93 2.57
CA THR A 65 3.47 9.80 3.27
C THR A 65 2.67 9.45 4.53
N ALA A 66 2.79 8.21 4.99
CA ALA A 66 2.21 7.80 6.27
C ALA A 66 2.78 8.62 7.44
N GLY A 67 4.07 8.96 7.40
CA GLY A 67 4.72 9.80 8.41
C GLY A 67 4.12 11.20 8.49
N GLU A 68 3.88 11.86 7.36
CA GLU A 68 3.21 13.17 7.34
C GLU A 68 1.79 13.13 7.91
N ILE A 69 1.07 12.02 7.73
CA ILE A 69 -0.29 11.86 8.24
C ILE A 69 -0.29 11.60 9.75
N LEU A 70 0.64 10.76 10.23
CA LEU A 70 0.70 10.32 11.62
C LEU A 70 1.52 11.26 12.51
N GLY A 71 2.37 12.12 11.94
CA GLY A 71 3.30 12.97 12.68
C GLY A 71 4.48 12.21 13.29
N VAL A 72 4.77 11.00 12.81
CA VAL A 72 5.87 10.16 13.28
C VAL A 72 6.59 9.47 12.12
N GLU A 73 7.92 9.58 12.09
CA GLU A 73 8.77 9.01 11.05
C GLU A 73 8.89 7.49 11.16
N ALA A 74 8.99 6.78 10.04
CA ALA A 74 9.12 5.32 10.05
C ALA A 74 10.39 4.88 10.80
N GLY A 75 10.29 3.79 11.59
CA GLY A 75 11.42 3.23 12.33
C GLY A 75 11.85 3.99 13.60
N THR A 76 11.18 5.09 13.97
CA THR A 76 11.48 5.80 15.24
C THR A 76 10.87 5.15 16.46
N GLU A 77 9.82 4.34 16.31
CA GLU A 77 9.21 3.57 17.38
C GLU A 77 8.98 2.11 16.94
N PRO A 78 9.21 1.11 17.82
CA PRO A 78 8.90 -0.28 17.51
C PRO A 78 7.39 -0.45 17.25
N GLY A 79 7.02 -1.03 16.11
CA GLY A 79 5.61 -1.28 15.78
C GLY A 79 4.81 -0.04 15.36
N ALA A 80 5.48 1.02 14.89
CA ALA A 80 4.86 2.24 14.34
C ALA A 80 4.17 2.04 12.97
N ASP A 81 3.50 0.89 12.79
CA ASP A 81 2.75 0.54 11.60
C ASP A 81 1.63 1.56 11.36
N ALA A 82 1.42 1.95 10.11
CA ALA A 82 0.24 2.72 9.75
C ALA A 82 -0.94 1.76 9.55
N VAL A 83 -2.01 1.95 10.33
CA VAL A 83 -3.19 1.09 10.30
C VAL A 83 -4.35 1.82 9.63
N LEU A 84 -4.79 1.30 8.48
CA LEU A 84 -5.93 1.82 7.74
C LEU A 84 -7.18 1.02 8.08
N LYS A 85 -8.24 1.73 8.46
CA LYS A 85 -9.56 1.17 8.72
C LYS A 85 -10.61 1.92 7.90
N PRO A 86 -11.73 1.29 7.56
CA PRO A 86 -12.90 2.03 7.10
C PRO A 86 -13.22 3.13 8.11
N CYS A 87 -13.54 4.33 7.62
CA CYS A 87 -14.15 5.34 8.46
C CYS A 87 -15.43 4.75 9.06
N GLU A 88 -15.57 4.83 10.37
CA GLU A 88 -16.87 4.67 10.99
C GLU A 88 -17.78 5.72 10.34
N ARG A 89 -18.99 5.32 9.89
CA ARG A 89 -19.89 6.32 9.31
C ARG A 89 -20.14 7.35 10.41
N ALA A 90 -19.83 8.62 10.13
CA ALA A 90 -20.44 9.70 10.88
C ALA A 90 -21.96 9.58 10.67
N GLU A 91 -22.67 9.32 11.76
CA GLU A 91 -24.12 9.44 11.81
C GLU A 91 -24.56 10.91 11.72
#